data_AF-A0A948GEZ0-F1
#
_entry.id   AF-A0A948GEZ0-F1
#
_cell.length_a   1.000
_cell.length_b   1.000
_cell.length_c   1.000
_cell.angle_alpha   90.00
_cell.angle_beta   90.00
_cell.angle_gamma   90.00
#
_symmetry.space_group_name_H-M   'P 1'
#
loop_
_entity.id
_entity.type
_entity.pdbx_description
1 polymer ?
#
loop_
_entity_poly.entity_id
_entity_poly.type
_entity_poly.pdbx_seq_one_letter_code
_entity_poly.pdbx_strand_id
1 'polypeptide(L)'
;DARYHKACGGLTEDYATCWEEKTVPYLSHISDAAAPQAPVRTEADAERWILGCPDVYCHIGDPDLLKKILPAFDRETDDFFRWQVDYAREELEEILREKSGIDFGVLQNITPLERGPSSRIRRLGVEGSKASVVVGKELEIRRWLSPSHLMSSAFIVSTERNSSGVPSRFTLYGAGWGHGVGLCQIGAAVMAERGCGAEEILRHYFQGAALVKRY
;
A
#
# COMPACT_ATOMS: atom_id res chain seq x y z
N ASP A 1 -12.52 -12.88 11.80
CA ASP A 1 -11.35 -12.62 10.95
C ASP A 1 -10.53 -11.52 11.62
N ALA A 2 -9.22 -11.68 11.78
CA ALA A 2 -8.34 -10.75 12.50
C ALA A 2 -7.10 -10.47 11.66
N ARG A 3 -7.30 -9.73 10.56
CA ARG A 3 -6.24 -9.47 9.57
C ARG A 3 -5.22 -8.49 10.12
N TYR A 4 -3.98 -8.68 9.69
CA TYR A 4 -2.87 -7.82 10.04
C TYR A 4 -1.89 -7.72 8.87
N HIS A 5 -1.12 -6.65 8.86
CA HIS A 5 -0.10 -6.38 7.84
C HIS A 5 1.06 -5.61 8.47
N LYS A 6 2.15 -5.46 7.71
CA LYS A 6 3.41 -4.95 8.24
C LYS A 6 3.36 -3.46 8.57
N ALA A 7 3.08 -2.63 7.56
CA ALA A 7 3.02 -1.17 7.68
C ALA A 7 1.85 -0.61 6.86
N CYS A 8 0.98 0.18 7.48
CA CYS A 8 -0.22 0.68 6.78
C CYS A 8 0.09 1.85 5.84
N GLY A 9 1.15 2.61 6.11
CA GLY A 9 1.48 3.87 5.41
C GLY A 9 0.79 5.10 6.03
N GLY A 10 0.18 4.93 7.21
CA GLY A 10 -0.50 5.92 8.03
C GLY A 10 -2.03 5.79 8.05
N LEU A 11 -2.61 5.02 7.14
CA LEU A 11 -4.04 4.72 7.06
C LEU A 11 -4.22 3.22 6.82
N THR A 12 -5.13 2.58 7.57
CA THR A 12 -5.58 1.23 7.25
C THR A 12 -6.62 1.26 6.13
N GLU A 13 -6.90 0.10 5.56
CA GLU A 13 -7.72 -0.04 4.36
C GLU A 13 -9.03 -0.80 4.64
N ASP A 14 -10.05 -0.57 3.81
CA ASP A 14 -11.31 -1.29 3.81
C ASP A 14 -11.13 -2.71 3.23
N TYR A 15 -11.80 -3.69 3.83
CA TYR A 15 -11.78 -5.08 3.35
C TYR A 15 -12.08 -5.22 1.84
N ALA A 16 -13.05 -4.45 1.33
CA ALA A 16 -13.50 -4.53 -0.06
C ALA A 16 -12.47 -4.02 -1.09
N THR A 17 -11.49 -3.22 -0.67
CA THR A 17 -10.38 -2.79 -1.53
C THR A 17 -9.46 -3.96 -1.89
N CYS A 18 -9.30 -4.92 -0.97
CA CYS A 18 -8.36 -6.03 -1.12
C CYS A 18 -9.03 -7.36 -1.51
N TRP A 19 -10.26 -7.61 -1.06
CA TRP A 19 -10.94 -8.91 -1.23
C TRP A 19 -12.36 -8.75 -1.78
N GLU A 20 -13.33 -9.53 -1.32
CA GLU A 20 -14.70 -9.53 -1.84
C GLU A 20 -15.41 -8.17 -1.66
N GLU A 21 -16.40 -7.89 -2.50
CA GLU A 21 -17.29 -6.71 -2.40
C GLU A 21 -18.26 -6.83 -1.20
N LYS A 22 -17.71 -6.91 0.02
CA LYS A 22 -18.48 -6.94 1.26
C LYS A 22 -17.90 -5.98 2.28
N THR A 23 -18.80 -5.36 3.03
CA THR A 23 -18.44 -4.55 4.19
C THR A 23 -18.25 -5.45 5.40
N VAL A 24 -17.07 -5.37 6.02
CA VAL A 24 -16.79 -5.99 7.31
C VAL A 24 -16.56 -4.85 8.31
N PRO A 25 -17.51 -4.53 9.19
CA PRO A 25 -17.48 -3.29 9.98
C PRO A 25 -16.21 -3.06 10.80
N TYR A 26 -15.60 -4.13 11.32
CA TYR A 26 -14.37 -4.08 12.13
C TYR A 26 -13.08 -4.17 11.28
N LEU A 27 -13.19 -4.27 9.96
CA LEU A 27 -12.07 -4.23 8.99
C LEU A 27 -12.28 -3.08 8.00
N SER A 28 -12.48 -1.89 8.58
CA SER A 28 -12.56 -0.62 7.86
C SER A 28 -11.27 0.18 8.01
N HIS A 29 -11.12 1.20 7.17
CA HIS A 29 -10.08 2.19 7.32
C HIS A 29 -10.20 2.96 8.64
N ILE A 30 -9.04 3.18 9.25
CA ILE A 30 -8.80 4.06 10.39
C ILE A 30 -7.46 4.76 10.20
N SER A 31 -7.25 5.85 10.94
CA SER A 31 -5.96 6.53 10.99
C SER A 31 -5.06 5.83 12.00
N ASP A 32 -3.88 5.42 11.55
CA ASP A 32 -2.84 4.85 12.40
C ASP A 32 -2.13 5.95 13.19
N ALA A 33 -2.91 6.74 13.92
CA ALA A 33 -2.48 7.92 14.64
C ALA A 33 -3.45 8.22 15.80
N ALA A 34 -3.03 9.08 16.72
CA ALA A 34 -3.87 9.53 17.82
C ALA A 34 -5.04 10.39 17.34
N ALA A 35 -4.79 11.21 16.31
CA ALA A 35 -5.80 12.09 15.71
C ALA A 35 -6.33 11.49 14.39
N PRO A 36 -7.64 11.57 14.12
CA PRO A 36 -8.20 11.19 12.84
C PRO A 36 -7.62 12.01 11.69
N GLN A 37 -7.31 11.31 10.59
CA GLN A 37 -6.85 11.85 9.32
C GLN A 37 -7.94 11.62 8.26
N ALA A 38 -8.02 12.53 7.29
CA ALA A 38 -8.97 12.36 6.18
C ALA A 38 -8.59 11.14 5.32
N PRO A 39 -9.56 10.40 4.76
CA PRO A 39 -9.28 9.32 3.83
C PRO A 39 -8.66 9.87 2.53
N VAL A 40 -7.74 9.11 1.95
CA VAL A 40 -6.97 9.45 0.77
C VAL A 40 -7.49 8.64 -0.42
N ARG A 41 -8.42 9.23 -1.18
CA ARG A 41 -9.14 8.54 -2.27
C ARG A 41 -8.85 9.09 -3.66
N THR A 42 -8.38 10.34 -3.76
CA THR A 42 -8.09 10.99 -5.04
C THR A 42 -6.60 10.96 -5.35
N GLU A 43 -6.23 11.11 -6.62
CA GLU A 43 -4.81 11.22 -7.01
C GLU A 43 -4.10 12.39 -6.32
N ALA A 44 -4.75 13.55 -6.23
CA ALA A 44 -4.16 14.73 -5.60
C ALA A 44 -3.94 14.52 -4.08
N ASP A 45 -4.86 13.84 -3.40
CA ASP A 45 -4.67 13.49 -1.99
C ASP A 45 -3.56 12.45 -1.83
N ALA A 46 -3.53 11.45 -2.74
CA ALA A 46 -2.52 10.40 -2.76
C ALA A 46 -1.12 10.97 -2.93
N GLU A 47 -0.93 11.92 -3.85
CA GLU A 47 0.34 12.60 -4.08
C GLU A 47 0.81 13.33 -2.82
N ARG A 48 -0.05 14.17 -2.22
CA ARG A 48 0.30 14.89 -0.98
C ARG A 48 0.59 13.94 0.19
N TRP A 49 -0.17 12.84 0.30
CA TRP A 49 -0.01 11.88 1.39
C TRP A 49 1.26 11.03 1.26
N ILE A 50 1.53 10.52 0.05
CA ILE A 50 2.66 9.63 -0.23
C ILE A 50 3.97 10.42 -0.26
N LEU A 51 4.01 11.61 -0.85
CA LEU A 51 5.21 12.44 -0.82
C LEU A 51 5.40 13.16 0.53
N GLY A 52 4.38 13.16 1.37
CA GLY A 52 4.41 13.71 2.71
C GLY A 52 4.90 12.73 3.78
N CYS A 53 5.11 13.26 4.98
CA CYS A 53 5.57 12.54 6.15
C CYS A 53 4.64 12.83 7.35
N PRO A 54 3.45 12.20 7.41
CA PRO A 54 2.47 12.48 8.45
C PRO A 54 2.94 11.91 9.80
N ASP A 55 2.52 12.55 10.90
CA ASP A 55 2.72 12.02 12.26
C ASP A 55 1.73 10.87 12.52
N VAL A 56 2.22 9.65 12.30
CA VAL A 56 1.47 8.39 12.40
C VAL A 56 2.32 7.35 13.11
N TYR A 57 1.69 6.38 13.77
CA TYR A 57 2.38 5.37 14.55
C TYR A 57 3.32 4.51 13.71
N CYS A 58 2.94 4.10 12.49
CA CYS A 58 3.81 3.29 11.65
C CYS A 58 4.99 4.05 10.99
N HIS A 59 5.14 5.35 11.25
CA HIS A 59 6.33 6.10 10.86
C HIS A 59 7.35 6.06 12.01
N ILE A 60 8.37 5.22 11.87
CA ILE A 60 9.41 5.05 12.91
C ILE A 60 10.72 5.65 12.43
N GLY A 61 11.22 6.65 13.16
CA GLY A 61 12.57 7.19 12.99
C GLY A 61 13.63 6.49 13.86
N ASP A 62 13.25 5.53 14.71
CA ASP A 62 14.13 4.76 15.60
C ASP A 62 14.44 3.35 15.03
N PRO A 63 15.67 3.12 14.53
CA PRO A 63 16.08 1.83 13.98
C PRO A 63 16.09 0.68 15.01
N ASP A 64 16.29 0.97 16.29
CA ASP A 64 16.36 -0.08 17.31
C ASP A 64 14.99 -0.61 17.69
N LEU A 65 13.97 0.25 17.69
CA LEU A 65 12.58 -0.17 17.77
C LEU A 65 12.19 -1.04 16.56
N LEU A 66 12.60 -0.64 15.35
CA LEU A 66 12.36 -1.44 14.14
C LEU A 66 12.98 -2.84 14.22
N LYS A 67 14.21 -2.97 14.73
CA LYS A 67 14.85 -4.28 14.93
C LYS A 67 14.08 -5.16 15.93
N LYS A 68 13.45 -4.59 16.96
CA LYS A 68 12.63 -5.37 17.90
C LYS A 68 11.35 -5.92 17.25
N ILE A 69 10.78 -5.16 16.32
CA ILE A 69 9.50 -5.48 15.67
C ILE A 69 9.69 -6.43 14.48
N LEU A 70 10.72 -6.19 13.67
CA LEU A 70 10.94 -6.88 12.41
C LEU A 70 11.82 -8.12 12.58
N PRO A 71 11.42 -9.28 12.02
CA PRO A 71 12.31 -10.44 11.92
C PRO A 71 13.53 -10.11 11.05
N ALA A 72 14.62 -10.88 11.18
CA ALA A 72 15.90 -10.53 10.56
C ALA A 72 15.82 -10.31 9.03
N PHE A 73 15.07 -11.14 8.31
CA PHE A 73 14.89 -11.03 6.85
C PHE A 73 14.16 -9.76 6.41
N ASP A 74 13.40 -9.16 7.32
CA ASP A 74 12.56 -7.99 7.07
C ASP A 74 13.28 -6.67 7.36
N ARG A 75 14.49 -6.73 7.93
CA ARG A 75 15.33 -5.57 8.31
C ARG A 75 16.23 -5.09 7.18
N GLU A 76 16.30 -5.81 6.07
CA GLU A 76 17.05 -5.38 4.88
C GLU A 76 16.31 -4.29 4.09
N THR A 77 15.06 -3.98 4.47
CA THR A 77 14.24 -2.96 3.83
C THR A 77 14.07 -1.77 4.78
N ASP A 78 14.88 -0.72 4.57
CA ASP A 78 14.89 0.44 5.45
C ASP A 78 13.72 1.43 5.16
N ASP A 79 13.19 1.45 3.94
CA ASP A 79 12.25 2.48 3.46
C ASP A 79 10.83 1.97 3.16
N PHE A 80 10.30 1.04 3.96
CA PHE A 80 8.95 0.50 3.70
C PHE A 80 7.80 1.49 4.01
N PHE A 81 8.05 2.53 4.82
CA PHE A 81 7.02 3.53 5.14
C PHE A 81 6.73 4.43 3.94
N ARG A 82 7.79 4.83 3.23
CA ARG A 82 7.78 5.54 1.94
C ARG A 82 8.86 4.95 1.06
N TRP A 83 8.45 4.21 0.04
CA TRP A 83 9.35 3.51 -0.87
C TRP A 83 9.27 4.11 -2.27
N GLN A 84 10.34 3.91 -3.04
CA GLN A 84 10.41 4.30 -4.44
C GLN A 84 10.93 3.11 -5.25
N VAL A 85 10.37 2.92 -6.44
CA VAL A 85 10.96 2.03 -7.45
C VAL A 85 10.91 2.68 -8.81
N ASP A 86 11.99 2.52 -9.57
CA ASP A 86 12.16 3.09 -10.89
C ASP A 86 12.28 1.97 -11.93
N TYR A 87 11.48 2.05 -12.99
CA TYR A 87 11.51 1.11 -14.10
C TYR A 87 11.84 1.82 -15.40
N ALA A 88 12.75 1.25 -16.20
CA ALA A 88 12.75 1.54 -17.63
C ALA A 88 11.42 1.06 -18.25
N ARG A 89 10.93 1.73 -19.30
CA ARG A 89 9.68 1.31 -19.97
C ARG A 89 9.75 -0.16 -20.37
N GLU A 90 10.85 -0.56 -21.02
CA GLU A 90 11.06 -1.90 -21.56
C GLU A 90 11.13 -2.98 -20.46
N GLU A 91 11.72 -2.63 -19.31
CA GLU A 91 11.75 -3.52 -18.14
C GLU A 91 10.33 -3.76 -17.61
N LEU A 92 9.52 -2.71 -17.49
CA LEU A 92 8.15 -2.84 -16.99
C LEU A 92 7.24 -3.56 -17.99
N GLU A 93 7.47 -3.37 -19.30
CA GLU A 93 6.82 -4.15 -20.37
C GLU A 93 7.09 -5.65 -20.21
N GLU A 94 8.35 -6.03 -19.92
CA GLU A 94 8.72 -7.43 -19.70
C GLU A 94 8.06 -8.01 -18.45
N ILE A 95 8.11 -7.29 -17.32
CA ILE A 95 7.45 -7.69 -16.07
C ILE A 95 5.95 -7.89 -16.31
N LEU A 96 5.28 -6.92 -16.94
CA LEU A 96 3.86 -7.00 -17.25
C LEU A 96 3.56 -8.22 -18.12
N ARG A 97 4.36 -8.47 -19.15
CA ARG A 97 4.19 -9.63 -20.04
C ARG A 97 4.35 -10.95 -19.30
N GLU A 98 5.38 -11.09 -18.47
CA GLU A 98 5.62 -12.31 -17.68
C GLU A 98 4.51 -12.57 -16.66
N LYS A 99 4.01 -11.52 -16.01
CA LYS A 99 3.04 -11.64 -14.92
C LYS A 99 1.59 -11.77 -15.40
N SER A 100 1.25 -11.13 -16.50
CA SER A 100 -0.10 -11.15 -17.07
C SER A 100 -0.29 -12.15 -18.20
N GLY A 101 0.80 -12.53 -18.89
CA GLY A 101 0.73 -13.27 -20.15
C GLY A 101 0.29 -12.43 -21.36
N ILE A 102 0.19 -11.10 -21.21
CA ILE A 102 -0.33 -10.18 -22.24
C ILE A 102 0.82 -9.37 -22.84
N ASP A 103 0.87 -9.32 -24.18
CA ASP A 103 1.75 -8.40 -24.89
C ASP A 103 1.06 -7.04 -25.06
N PHE A 104 1.45 -6.07 -24.23
CA PHE A 104 0.95 -4.70 -24.31
C PHE A 104 1.57 -3.89 -25.47
N GLY A 105 2.61 -4.41 -26.13
CA GLY A 105 3.42 -3.62 -27.06
C GLY A 105 4.16 -2.51 -26.34
N VAL A 106 4.17 -1.32 -26.91
CA VAL A 106 4.81 -0.14 -26.31
C VAL A 106 3.93 0.37 -25.19
N LEU A 107 4.39 0.32 -23.94
CA LEU A 107 3.65 0.78 -22.78
C LEU A 107 3.49 2.31 -22.81
N GLN A 108 2.26 2.78 -22.67
CA GLN A 108 1.88 4.19 -22.85
C GLN A 108 1.47 4.85 -21.53
N ASN A 109 0.62 4.19 -20.73
CA ASN A 109 0.11 4.74 -19.47
C ASN A 109 -0.07 3.64 -18.41
N ILE A 110 0.18 4.04 -17.15
CA ILE A 110 -0.23 3.30 -15.96
C ILE A 110 -1.02 4.27 -15.11
N THR A 111 -2.33 4.06 -15.02
CA THR A 111 -3.27 5.05 -14.47
C THR A 111 -4.07 4.45 -13.33
N PRO A 112 -3.93 4.95 -12.10
CA PRO A 112 -4.85 4.60 -11.01
C PRO A 112 -6.26 5.04 -11.36
N LEU A 113 -7.20 4.09 -11.43
CA LEU A 113 -8.60 4.37 -11.80
C LEU A 113 -9.50 4.48 -10.57
N GLU A 114 -9.19 3.74 -9.51
CA GLU A 114 -9.96 3.73 -8.27
C GLU A 114 -9.06 3.43 -7.09
N ARG A 115 -9.22 4.18 -5.99
CA ARG A 115 -8.51 3.97 -4.72
C ARG A 115 -9.48 3.70 -3.57
N GLY A 116 -9.01 2.89 -2.63
CA GLY A 116 -9.58 2.83 -1.29
C GLY A 116 -9.25 4.10 -0.47
N PRO A 117 -9.81 4.22 0.75
CA PRO A 117 -9.51 5.29 1.70
C PRO A 117 -8.03 5.42 2.11
N SER A 118 -7.18 4.41 1.89
CA SER A 118 -5.79 4.43 2.35
C SER A 118 -4.79 4.74 1.24
N SER A 119 -5.23 5.36 0.14
CA SER A 119 -4.47 5.49 -1.12
C SER A 119 -4.21 4.18 -1.88
N ARG A 120 -4.56 3.01 -1.33
CA ARG A 120 -4.34 1.73 -2.03
C ARG A 120 -5.20 1.68 -3.29
N ILE A 121 -4.56 1.44 -4.42
CA ILE A 121 -5.23 1.32 -5.71
C ILE A 121 -6.02 0.01 -5.71
N ARG A 122 -7.31 0.11 -6.02
CA ARG A 122 -8.24 -1.00 -6.19
C ARG A 122 -8.32 -1.45 -7.65
N ARG A 123 -8.27 -0.49 -8.57
CA ARG A 123 -8.30 -0.70 -10.02
C ARG A 123 -7.24 0.16 -10.68
N LEU A 124 -6.38 -0.47 -11.47
CA LEU A 124 -5.29 0.17 -12.20
C LEU A 124 -5.48 -0.09 -13.69
N GLY A 125 -5.47 0.96 -14.50
CA GLY A 125 -5.42 0.86 -15.95
C GLY A 125 -3.98 0.70 -16.42
N VAL A 126 -3.73 -0.28 -17.28
CA VAL A 126 -2.45 -0.51 -17.97
C VAL A 126 -2.73 -0.43 -19.46
N GLU A 127 -2.15 0.56 -20.12
CA GLU A 127 -2.37 0.86 -21.53
C GLU A 127 -1.07 0.76 -22.30
N GLY A 128 -1.04 -0.07 -23.33
CA GLY A 128 0.03 -0.12 -24.32
C GLY A 128 -0.52 -0.07 -25.74
N SER A 129 0.38 -0.05 -26.72
CA SER A 129 0.01 0.09 -28.13
C SER A 129 -0.81 -1.08 -28.71
N LYS A 130 -0.80 -2.25 -28.06
CA LYS A 130 -1.53 -3.44 -28.50
C LYS A 130 -2.73 -3.81 -27.63
N ALA A 131 -2.69 -3.45 -26.34
CA ALA A 131 -3.71 -3.85 -25.38
C ALA A 131 -3.92 -2.80 -24.30
N SER A 132 -5.14 -2.75 -23.77
CA SER A 132 -5.49 -1.95 -22.60
C SER A 132 -6.31 -2.81 -21.65
N VAL A 133 -5.85 -2.91 -20.40
CA VAL A 133 -6.44 -3.79 -19.38
C VAL A 133 -6.56 -3.06 -18.06
N VAL A 134 -7.66 -3.31 -17.35
CA VAL A 134 -7.81 -2.88 -15.96
C VAL A 134 -7.49 -4.05 -15.04
N VAL A 135 -6.42 -3.93 -14.26
CA VAL A 135 -6.00 -4.91 -13.26
C VAL A 135 -6.49 -4.50 -11.86
N GLY A 136 -6.89 -5.49 -11.10
CA GLY A 136 -7.32 -5.37 -9.70
C GLY A 136 -7.55 -6.77 -9.13
N LYS A 137 -7.61 -6.95 -7.81
CA LYS A 137 -7.52 -5.95 -6.73
C LYS A 137 -6.07 -5.77 -6.24
N GLU A 138 -5.88 -5.22 -5.04
CA GLU A 138 -4.60 -4.86 -4.40
C GLU A 138 -3.46 -5.85 -4.69
N LEU A 139 -3.69 -7.15 -4.49
CA LEU A 139 -2.66 -8.18 -4.64
C LEU A 139 -2.23 -8.36 -6.10
N GLU A 140 -3.17 -8.37 -7.04
CA GLU A 140 -2.87 -8.56 -8.47
C GLU A 140 -2.11 -7.36 -9.03
N ILE A 141 -2.48 -6.14 -8.62
CA ILE A 141 -1.73 -4.93 -8.98
C ILE A 141 -0.26 -5.04 -8.54
N ARG A 142 -0.02 -5.49 -7.31
CA ARG A 142 1.36 -5.66 -6.77
C ARG A 142 2.14 -6.75 -7.48
N ARG A 143 1.45 -7.79 -7.96
CA ARG A 143 2.07 -8.91 -8.72
C ARG A 143 2.43 -8.50 -10.13
N TRP A 144 1.62 -7.67 -10.79
CA TRP A 144 1.83 -7.28 -12.18
C TRP A 144 2.95 -6.25 -12.36
N LEU A 145 3.26 -5.48 -11.33
CA LEU A 145 4.25 -4.39 -11.40
C LEU A 145 5.60 -4.73 -10.74
N SER A 146 5.87 -5.99 -10.42
CA SER A 146 7.15 -6.41 -9.81
C SER A 146 7.45 -7.88 -10.08
N PRO A 147 8.74 -8.26 -10.29
CA PRO A 147 9.14 -9.67 -10.40
C PRO A 147 8.81 -10.50 -9.16
N SER A 148 8.84 -9.89 -7.98
CA SER A 148 8.41 -10.52 -6.73
C SER A 148 6.99 -10.05 -6.39
N HIS A 149 6.86 -8.96 -5.65
CA HIS A 149 5.64 -8.23 -5.34
C HIS A 149 6.01 -6.81 -4.94
N LEU A 150 5.26 -5.82 -5.41
CA LEU A 150 5.35 -4.46 -4.87
C LEU A 150 4.96 -4.45 -3.37
N MET A 151 5.52 -3.54 -2.58
CA MET A 151 5.31 -3.54 -1.12
C MET A 151 3.84 -3.33 -0.75
N SER A 152 3.14 -2.44 -1.46
CA SER A 152 1.70 -2.20 -1.36
C SER A 152 1.14 -1.72 -2.70
N SER A 153 -0.18 -1.62 -2.85
CA SER A 153 -0.77 -0.89 -3.99
C SER A 153 -1.00 0.60 -3.73
N ALA A 154 -0.54 1.14 -2.58
CA ALA A 154 -0.63 2.57 -2.28
C ALA A 154 0.55 3.30 -2.90
N PHE A 155 0.44 3.66 -4.18
CA PHE A 155 1.48 4.41 -4.88
C PHE A 155 0.90 5.45 -5.85
N ILE A 156 1.72 6.42 -6.23
CA ILE A 156 1.50 7.30 -7.38
C ILE A 156 2.50 6.96 -8.48
N VAL A 157 2.18 7.32 -9.71
CA VAL A 157 3.01 7.06 -10.89
C VAL A 157 3.53 8.39 -11.44
N SER A 158 4.86 8.54 -11.49
CA SER A 158 5.51 9.56 -12.30
C SER A 158 5.98 8.92 -13.61
N THR A 159 5.78 9.61 -14.74
CA THR A 159 6.16 9.10 -16.06
C THR A 159 7.04 10.13 -16.75
N GLU A 160 8.28 9.74 -17.03
CA GLU A 160 9.16 10.51 -17.89
C GLU A 160 8.92 10.10 -19.34
N ARG A 161 8.89 11.09 -20.24
CA ARG A 161 8.68 10.89 -21.68
C ARG A 161 9.88 11.43 -22.46
N ASN A 162 10.24 10.73 -23.53
CA ASN A 162 11.28 11.18 -24.45
C ASN A 162 10.79 12.32 -25.37
N SER A 163 11.67 12.82 -26.24
CA SER A 163 11.37 13.90 -27.20
C SER A 163 10.23 13.58 -28.17
N SER A 164 9.92 12.31 -28.38
CA SER A 164 8.80 11.84 -29.21
C SER A 164 7.49 11.64 -28.42
N GLY A 165 7.47 11.98 -27.13
CA GLY A 165 6.31 11.84 -26.24
C GLY A 165 6.04 10.41 -25.75
N VAL A 166 6.93 9.46 -26.05
CA VAL A 166 6.80 8.06 -25.61
C VAL A 166 7.39 7.93 -24.19
N PRO A 167 6.75 7.20 -23.26
CA PRO A 167 7.32 6.95 -21.95
C PRO A 167 8.71 6.32 -22.05
N SER A 168 9.66 6.81 -21.26
CA SER A 168 11.00 6.23 -21.14
C SER A 168 11.22 5.59 -19.77
N ARG A 169 10.59 6.14 -18.73
CA ARG A 169 10.73 5.68 -17.35
C ARG A 169 9.42 5.85 -16.59
N PHE A 170 9.12 4.88 -15.72
CA PHE A 170 8.05 4.96 -14.73
C PHE A 170 8.66 4.91 -13.34
N THR A 171 8.36 5.90 -12.52
CA THR A 171 8.74 5.92 -11.10
C THR A 171 7.50 5.76 -10.26
N LEU A 172 7.48 4.74 -9.41
CA LEU A 172 6.41 4.51 -8.45
C LEU A 172 6.88 4.99 -7.09
N TYR A 173 6.18 6.00 -6.54
CA TYR A 173 6.35 6.41 -5.15
C TYR A 173 5.22 5.80 -4.35
N GLY A 174 5.53 5.03 -3.32
CA GLY A 174 4.52 4.33 -2.56
C GLY A 174 4.69 4.38 -1.06
N ALA A 175 3.67 3.87 -0.37
CA ALA A 175 3.55 3.93 1.07
C ALA A 175 3.14 2.59 1.67
N GLY A 176 3.78 2.24 2.79
CA GLY A 176 3.47 1.06 3.57
C GLY A 176 3.81 -0.27 2.88
N TRP A 177 3.56 -1.34 3.62
CA TRP A 177 3.87 -2.72 3.24
C TRP A 177 2.74 -3.66 3.67
N GLY A 178 2.12 -4.26 2.67
CA GLY A 178 1.02 -5.20 2.78
C GLY A 178 -0.33 -4.57 2.47
N HIS A 179 -1.37 -5.36 2.67
CA HIS A 179 -2.73 -5.06 2.23
C HIS A 179 -3.41 -3.89 2.96
N GLY A 180 -2.89 -3.43 4.10
CA GLY A 180 -3.44 -2.28 4.82
C GLY A 180 -4.68 -2.56 5.68
N VAL A 181 -5.41 -3.64 5.45
CA VAL A 181 -6.61 -3.98 6.23
C VAL A 181 -6.27 -4.49 7.65
N GLY A 182 -7.02 -4.04 8.66
CA GLY A 182 -6.90 -4.49 10.04
C GLY A 182 -5.67 -3.93 10.77
N LEU A 183 -5.01 -4.76 11.58
CA LEU A 183 -3.93 -4.30 12.46
C LEU A 183 -2.62 -4.02 11.72
N CYS A 184 -2.07 -2.82 11.93
CA CYS A 184 -0.73 -2.47 11.49
C CYS A 184 0.30 -2.94 12.53
N GLN A 185 1.18 -3.88 12.19
CA GLN A 185 2.14 -4.47 13.15
C GLN A 185 3.10 -3.41 13.72
N ILE A 186 3.62 -2.54 12.87
CA ILE A 186 4.55 -1.49 13.27
C ILE A 186 3.84 -0.43 14.12
N GLY A 187 2.67 0.05 13.70
CA GLY A 187 1.87 0.98 14.49
C GLY A 187 1.48 0.42 15.86
N ALA A 188 1.04 -0.84 15.92
CA ALA A 188 0.70 -1.54 17.17
C ALA A 188 1.91 -1.62 18.13
N ALA A 189 3.09 -1.90 17.60
CA ALA A 189 4.31 -1.95 18.41
C ALA A 189 4.72 -0.57 18.93
N VAL A 190 4.55 0.49 18.14
CA VAL A 190 4.80 1.87 18.60
C VAL A 190 3.78 2.28 19.66
N MET A 191 2.51 1.91 19.51
CA MET A 191 1.51 2.12 20.56
C MET A 191 1.92 1.40 21.86
N ALA A 192 2.40 0.15 21.76
CA ALA A 192 2.87 -0.61 22.92
C ALA A 192 4.09 0.04 23.60
N GLU A 193 5.07 0.52 22.83
CA GLU A 193 6.23 1.26 23.36
C GLU A 193 5.81 2.58 24.05
N ARG A 194 4.72 3.21 23.56
CA ARG A 194 4.09 4.38 24.20
C ARG A 194 3.22 4.03 25.41
N GLY A 195 3.16 2.77 25.82
CA GLY A 195 2.46 2.30 27.02
C GLY A 195 1.00 1.88 26.80
N CYS A 196 0.50 1.86 25.56
CA CYS A 196 -0.85 1.36 25.28
C CYS A 196 -0.93 -0.14 25.54
N GLY A 197 -1.97 -0.57 26.26
CA GLY A 197 -2.21 -1.99 26.51
C GLY A 197 -2.72 -2.72 25.26
N ALA A 198 -2.56 -4.04 25.21
CA ALA A 198 -3.01 -4.87 24.09
C ALA A 198 -4.49 -4.66 23.74
N GLU A 199 -5.36 -4.47 24.74
CA GLU A 199 -6.77 -4.23 24.52
C GLU A 199 -7.05 -2.86 23.88
N GLU A 200 -6.31 -1.82 24.24
CA GLU A 200 -6.42 -0.50 23.62
C GLU A 200 -5.98 -0.54 22.16
N ILE A 201 -4.85 -1.21 21.88
CA ILE A 201 -4.34 -1.43 20.52
C ILE A 201 -5.37 -2.17 19.66
N LEU A 202 -5.96 -3.26 20.18
CA LEU A 202 -6.94 -4.03 19.43
C LEU A 202 -8.23 -3.23 19.18
N ARG A 203 -8.70 -2.44 20.14
CA ARG A 203 -9.86 -1.55 19.94
C ARG A 203 -9.59 -0.44 18.93
N HIS A 204 -8.35 0.04 18.83
CA HIS A 204 -7.95 1.02 17.83
C HIS A 204 -8.07 0.45 16.40
N TYR A 205 -7.48 -0.72 16.13
CA TYR A 205 -7.48 -1.31 14.78
C TYR A 205 -8.74 -2.09 14.41
N PHE A 206 -9.47 -2.63 15.39
CA PHE A 206 -10.70 -3.41 15.18
C PHE A 206 -11.88 -2.70 15.83
N GLN A 207 -12.27 -1.56 15.28
CA GLN A 207 -13.36 -0.75 15.81
C GLN A 207 -14.66 -1.56 15.91
N GLY A 208 -15.33 -1.47 17.06
CA GLY A 208 -16.56 -2.22 17.34
C GLY A 208 -16.38 -3.71 17.65
N ALA A 209 -15.15 -4.23 17.66
CA ALA A 209 -14.88 -5.59 18.13
C ALA A 209 -14.86 -5.66 19.68
N ALA A 210 -15.21 -6.83 20.21
CA ALA A 210 -15.17 -7.11 21.64
C ALA A 210 -14.16 -8.23 21.94
N LEU A 211 -13.37 -8.05 23.01
CA LEU A 211 -12.53 -9.12 23.53
C LEU A 211 -13.39 -10.09 24.36
N VAL A 212 -13.25 -11.37 24.05
CA VAL A 212 -13.95 -12.44 24.76
C VAL A 212 -12.92 -13.42 25.27
N LYS A 213 -12.82 -13.55 26.60
CA LYS A 213 -12.04 -14.63 27.22
C LYS A 213 -12.74 -15.95 26.96
N ARG A 214 -12.07 -16.86 26.25
CA ARG A 214 -12.64 -18.18 25.89
C ARG A 214 -12.38 -19.24 26.96
N TYR A 215 -11.34 -19.08 27.77
CA TYR A 215 -10.94 -19.95 28.89
C TYR A 215 -10.09 -19.14 29.87
#